data_AF-A0AAX3YRS3-F1
#
_entry.id   AF-A0AAX3YRS3-F1
#
_cell.length_a   1.000
_cell.length_b   1.000
_cell.length_c   1.000
_cell.angle_alpha   90.00
_cell.angle_beta   90.00
_cell.angle_gamma   90.00
#
_symmetry.space_group_name_H-M   'P 1'
#
loop_
_entity.id
_entity.type
_entity.pdbx_description
1 polymer ?
#
loop_
_entity_poly.entity_id
_entity_poly.type
_entity_poly.pdbx_seq_one_letter_code
_entity_poly.pdbx_strand_id
1 'polypeptide(L)' 'MLTEECSKATYIEAPSVMRRVLRRARDGATLNVDEATTLLQARGDDLADLCCSSHHG' A
#
# COMPACT_ATOMS: atom_id res chain seq x y z
N MET A 1 -23.57 -13.81 11.92
CA MET A 1 -23.30 -12.58 12.68
C MET A 1 -21.83 -12.62 13.08
N LEU A 2 -21.10 -11.51 12.91
CA LEU A 2 -19.65 -11.31 13.11
C LEU A 2 -18.77 -11.36 11.84
N THR A 3 -19.12 -10.56 10.81
CA THR A 3 -18.12 -10.03 9.87
C THR A 3 -18.29 -8.52 9.63
N GLU A 4 -18.91 -7.80 10.57
CA GLU A 4 -19.32 -6.40 10.42
C GLU A 4 -18.47 -5.42 11.25
N GLU A 5 -17.21 -5.75 11.54
CA GLU A 5 -16.37 -4.96 12.44
C GLU A 5 -14.95 -4.70 11.90
N CYS A 6 -14.85 -4.16 10.68
CA CYS A 6 -13.60 -3.51 10.23
C CYS A 6 -13.80 -2.61 8.99
N SER A 7 -14.56 -1.51 9.05
CA SER A 7 -14.48 -0.50 7.96
C SER A 7 -15.11 0.87 8.26
N LYS A 8 -14.81 1.44 9.42
CA LYS A 8 -14.94 2.88 9.68
C LYS A 8 -13.59 3.29 10.27
N ALA A 9 -12.66 3.91 9.54
CA ALA A 9 -12.57 5.37 9.63
C ALA A 9 -11.68 6.08 8.57
N THR A 10 -11.10 5.41 7.55
CA THR A 10 -10.27 6.13 6.55
C THR A 10 -10.37 5.50 5.16
N TYR A 11 -11.54 5.62 4.52
CA TYR A 11 -11.69 5.38 3.08
C TYR A 11 -11.34 6.68 2.35
N ILE A 12 -10.06 6.88 2.05
CA ILE A 12 -9.65 7.79 0.98
C ILE A 12 -9.15 6.87 -0.14
N GLU A 13 -10.06 6.44 -1.02
CA GLU A 13 -9.72 5.80 -2.30
C GLU A 13 -8.78 4.57 -2.22
N ALA A 14 -9.22 3.54 -1.51
CA ALA A 14 -8.43 2.38 -1.09
C ALA A 14 -7.63 1.58 -2.17
N PRO A 15 -7.98 1.54 -3.48
CA PRO A 15 -7.16 0.83 -4.49
C PRO A 15 -6.26 1.74 -5.33
N SER A 16 -6.67 2.99 -5.61
CA SER A 16 -5.94 3.92 -6.48
C SER A 16 -4.71 4.49 -5.78
N VAL A 17 -4.82 4.76 -4.47
CA VAL A 17 -3.70 5.20 -3.64
C VAL A 17 -2.65 4.10 -3.54
N MET A 18 -3.04 2.86 -3.18
CA MET A 18 -2.09 1.74 -3.06
C MET A 18 -1.33 1.50 -4.37
N ARG A 19 -2.03 1.44 -5.52
CA ARG A 19 -1.37 1.30 -6.84
C ARG A 19 -0.39 2.43 -7.15
N ARG A 20 -0.75 3.68 -6.83
CA ARG A 20 0.11 4.84 -7.08
C ARG A 20 1.35 4.81 -6.18
N VAL A 21 1.18 4.42 -4.92
CA VAL A 21 2.28 4.32 -3.96
C VAL A 21 3.22 3.16 -4.29
N LEU A 22 2.67 1.98 -4.66
CA LEU A 22 3.47 0.87 -5.18
C LEU A 22 4.24 1.26 -6.44
N ARG A 23 3.62 2.02 -7.35
CA ARG A 23 4.32 2.53 -8.53
C ARG A 23 5.46 3.48 -8.16
N ARG A 24 5.25 4.40 -7.21
CA ARG A 24 6.33 5.27 -6.73
C ARG A 24 7.47 4.50 -6.08
N ALA A 25 7.16 3.48 -5.29
CA ALA A 25 8.17 2.61 -4.68
C ALA A 25 8.99 1.89 -5.76
N ARG A 26 8.34 1.39 -6.82
CA ARG A 26 8.99 0.82 -8.02
C ARG A 26 9.86 1.82 -8.77
N ASP A 27 9.35 3.02 -8.99
CA ASP A 27 10.03 4.09 -9.72
C ASP A 27 11.20 4.69 -8.89
N GLY A 28 11.40 4.26 -7.64
CA GLY A 28 12.40 4.82 -6.72
C GLY A 28 12.12 6.27 -6.31
N ALA A 29 10.87 6.73 -6.45
CA ALA A 29 10.48 8.09 -6.13
C ALA A 29 10.43 8.32 -4.60
N THR A 30 10.70 9.55 -4.17
CA THR A 30 10.57 9.93 -2.76
C THR A 30 9.13 9.74 -2.26
N LEU A 31 8.98 8.84 -1.30
CA LEU A 31 7.73 8.55 -0.60
C LEU A 31 7.56 9.53 0.57
N ASN A 32 6.34 10.05 0.75
CA ASN A 32 6.01 10.81 1.94
C ASN A 32 5.65 9.87 3.12
N VAL A 33 5.50 10.43 4.32
CA VAL A 33 5.24 9.66 5.55
C VAL A 33 3.90 8.92 5.48
N ASP A 34 2.87 9.50 4.88
CA ASP A 34 1.55 8.87 4.73
C ASP A 34 1.58 7.71 3.73
N GLU A 35 2.31 7.87 2.63
CA GLU A 35 2.56 6.85 1.61
C GLU A 35 3.35 5.67 2.21
N ALA A 36 4.41 5.98 2.97
CA ALA A 36 5.17 4.95 3.69
C ALA A 36 4.30 4.22 4.71
N THR A 37 3.47 4.93 5.46
CA THR A 37 2.52 4.34 6.42
C THR A 37 1.51 3.43 5.71
N THR A 38 1.05 3.82 4.52
CA THR A 38 0.16 3.02 3.68
C THR A 38 0.86 1.72 3.22
N LEU A 39 2.13 1.78 2.82
CA LEU A 39 2.91 0.59 2.46
C LEU A 39 3.14 -0.34 3.66
N LEU A 40 3.37 0.20 4.86
CA LEU A 40 3.53 -0.61 6.08
C LEU A 40 2.26 -1.43 6.41
N GLN A 41 1.10 -1.01 5.90
CA GLN A 41 -0.16 -1.73 6.01
C GLN A 41 -0.41 -2.73 4.86
N ALA A 42 0.42 -2.78 3.81
CA ALA A 42 0.25 -3.72 2.70
C ALA A 42 0.36 -5.19 3.16
N ARG A 43 -0.55 -6.06 2.73
CA ARG A 43 -0.61 -7.48 3.08
C ARG A 43 -1.03 -8.31 1.86
N GLY A 44 -0.70 -9.59 1.85
CA GLY A 44 -1.06 -10.49 0.74
C GLY A 44 -0.36 -10.09 -0.57
N ASP A 45 -1.10 -10.03 -1.66
CA ASP A 45 -0.56 -9.77 -3.01
C ASP A 45 0.14 -8.41 -3.12
N ASP A 46 -0.35 -7.37 -2.43
CA ASP A 46 0.30 -6.04 -2.42
C ASP A 46 1.70 -6.07 -1.76
N LEU A 47 1.90 -6.93 -0.75
CA LEU A 47 3.21 -7.08 -0.10
C LEU A 47 4.19 -7.85 -0.99
N ALA A 48 3.72 -8.90 -1.68
CA ALA A 48 4.51 -9.62 -2.66
C ALA A 48 4.95 -8.68 -3.79
N ASP A 49 4.03 -7.83 -4.25
CA ASP A 49 4.29 -6.85 -5.30
C ASP A 49 5.32 -5.79 -4.87
N LEU A 50 5.23 -5.32 -3.62
CA LEU A 50 6.22 -4.44 -3.02
C LEU A 50 7.60 -5.11 -2.93
N CYS A 51 7.69 -6.34 -2.44
CA CYS A 51 8.96 -7.07 -2.34
C CYS A 51 9.61 -7.32 -3.71
N CYS A 52 8.81 -7.63 -4.75
CA CYS A 52 9.31 -7.75 -6.11
C CYS A 52 9.87 -6.44 -6.66
N SER A 53 9.28 -5.29 -6.29
CA SER A 53 9.78 -3.98 -6.74
C SER A 53 11.12 -3.57 -6.14
N SER A 54 11.41 -4.01 -4.90
CA SER A 54 12.65 -3.65 -4.20
C SER A 54 13.85 -4.52 -4.59
N HIS A 55 13.66 -5.58 -5.38
CA HIS A 55 14.74 -6.46 -5.86
C HIS A 55 15.45 -5.93 -7.12
N HIS A 56 15.39 -4.63 -7.40
CA HIS A 56 16.21 -4.00 -8.42
C HIS A 56 17.59 -3.65 -7.83
N GLY A 57 18.45 -4.65 -7.67
CA GLY A 57 19.81 -4.52 -7.12
C GLY A 57 20.39 -5.85 -6.68
#